data_AF-A0A0L8L577-F1
#
_entry.id   AF-A0A0L8L577-F1
#
_cell.length_a   1.000
_cell.length_b   1.000
_cell.length_c   1.000
_cell.angle_alpha   90.00
_cell.angle_beta   90.00
_cell.angle_gamma   90.00
#
_symmetry.space_group_name_H-M   'P 1'
#
loop_
_entity.id
_entity.type
_entity.pdbx_description
1 polymer ?
#
loop_
_entity_poly.entity_id
_entity_poly.type
_entity_poly.pdbx_seq_one_letter_code
_entity_poly.pdbx_strand_id
1 'polypeptide(L)'
;MGELARWLGEQLDTDEGEARRGYLKAEPPPDYDGWDKSTVAGLPPVVAARVLREIDAKRRVIATYIKAVERMEELASLCERLKAEGKDTFMPEMDRATAIHRRDVLHETLQVLSLPYADRPGYREEWRP
;
A
#
# COMPACT_ATOMS: atom_id res chain seq x y z
N MET A 1 2.03 6.53 10.03
CA MET A 1 1.65 6.00 8.69
C MET A 1 2.82 6.18 7.73
N GLY A 2 3.31 5.10 7.12
CA GLY A 2 4.46 5.17 6.19
C GLY A 2 4.12 5.93 4.90
N GLU A 3 5.08 6.69 4.36
CA GLU A 3 4.89 7.56 3.20
C GLU A 3 4.43 6.80 1.95
N LEU A 4 5.02 5.63 1.67
CA LEU A 4 4.59 4.73 0.60
C LEU A 4 3.13 4.32 0.74
N ALA A 5 2.68 3.97 1.95
CA ALA A 5 1.30 3.53 2.18
C ALA A 5 0.28 4.67 1.91
N ARG A 6 0.64 5.90 2.28
CA ARG A 6 -0.17 7.09 1.99
C ARG A 6 -0.23 7.35 0.48
N TRP A 7 0.94 7.43 -0.16
CA TRP A 7 1.05 7.71 -1.59
C TRP A 7 0.33 6.65 -2.44
N LEU A 8 0.51 5.37 -2.12
CA LEU A 8 -0.19 4.28 -2.81
C LEU A 8 -1.71 4.37 -2.61
N GLY A 9 -2.18 4.80 -1.44
CA GLY A 9 -3.60 5.09 -1.20
C GLY A 9 -4.15 6.14 -2.17
N GLU A 10 -3.42 7.24 -2.37
CA GLU A 10 -3.81 8.31 -3.31
C GLU A 10 -3.86 7.82 -4.77
N GLN A 11 -2.96 6.91 -5.16
CA GLN A 11 -3.00 6.29 -6.49
C GLN A 11 -4.25 5.42 -6.66
N LEU A 12 -4.61 4.64 -5.62
CA LEU A 12 -5.81 3.81 -5.63
C LEU A 12 -7.10 4.65 -5.66
N ASP A 13 -7.12 5.81 -5.00
CA ASP A 13 -8.24 6.76 -5.08
C ASP A 13 -8.42 7.31 -6.50
N THR A 14 -7.30 7.61 -7.17
CA THR A 14 -7.29 8.05 -8.57
C THR A 14 -7.83 6.96 -9.49
N ASP A 15 -7.30 5.74 -9.39
CA ASP A 15 -7.71 4.59 -10.20
C ASP A 15 -9.19 4.22 -9.95
N GLU A 16 -9.67 4.34 -8.71
CA GLU A 16 -11.10 4.13 -8.41
C GLU A 16 -11.96 5.16 -9.13
N GLY A 17 -11.57 6.44 -9.09
CA GLY A 17 -12.26 7.51 -9.78
C GLY A 17 -12.36 7.27 -11.28
N GLU A 18 -11.28 6.79 -11.90
CA GLU A 18 -11.26 6.40 -13.31
C GLU A 18 -12.17 5.18 -13.57
N ALA A 19 -12.01 4.10 -12.80
CA ALA A 19 -12.78 2.88 -12.97
C ALA A 19 -14.30 3.13 -12.83
N ARG A 20 -14.71 4.01 -11.90
CA ARG A 20 -16.12 4.45 -11.75
C ARG A 20 -16.65 5.23 -12.96
N ARG A 21 -15.78 5.95 -13.67
CA ARG A 21 -16.12 6.63 -14.93
C ARG A 21 -16.09 5.68 -16.14
N GLY A 22 -15.74 4.42 -15.93
CA GLY A 22 -15.74 3.40 -16.98
C GLY A 22 -14.50 3.43 -17.87
N TYR A 23 -13.36 3.94 -17.38
CA TYR A 23 -12.08 3.83 -18.07
C TYR A 23 -10.93 3.65 -17.07
N LEU A 24 -9.75 3.25 -17.54
CA LEU A 24 -8.50 3.34 -16.78
C LEU A 24 -7.46 3.96 -17.69
N LYS A 25 -6.70 4.92 -17.16
CA LYS A 25 -5.55 5.46 -17.87
C LYS A 25 -4.40 4.48 -17.69
N ALA A 26 -4.17 3.64 -18.70
CA ALA A 26 -2.93 2.91 -18.83
C ALA A 26 -1.96 3.77 -19.66
N GLU A 27 -0.81 4.12 -19.09
CA GLU A 27 0.32 4.50 -19.94
C GLU A 27 0.91 3.19 -20.49
N PRO A 28 0.89 2.99 -21.82
CA PRO A 28 1.48 1.81 -22.41
C PRO A 28 2.99 1.79 -22.11
N PRO A 29 3.59 0.62 -21.87
CA PRO A 29 5.02 0.55 -21.63
C PRO A 29 5.80 1.06 -22.85
N PRO A 30 7.05 1.55 -22.68
CA PRO A 30 7.79 2.25 -23.74
C PRO A 30 8.00 1.44 -25.03
N ASP A 31 7.93 0.12 -24.94
CA ASP A 31 8.07 -0.87 -26.01
C ASP A 31 6.74 -1.33 -26.63
N TYR A 32 5.62 -0.79 -26.17
CA TYR A 32 4.30 -1.10 -26.71
C TYR A 32 4.04 -0.34 -28.02
N ASP A 33 4.18 -1.05 -29.14
CA ASP A 33 3.99 -0.53 -30.51
C ASP A 33 2.51 -0.36 -30.92
N GLY A 34 1.59 -0.47 -29.95
CA GLY A 34 0.15 -0.52 -30.16
C GLY A 34 -0.56 0.80 -29.83
N TRP A 35 -0.49 1.79 -30.73
CA TRP A 35 -1.30 3.02 -30.75
C TRP A 35 -0.85 4.18 -29.84
N ASP A 36 -1.21 5.39 -30.28
CA ASP A 36 -0.94 6.72 -29.72
C ASP A 36 -1.01 6.78 -28.17
N LYS A 37 -0.12 7.58 -27.58
CA LYS A 37 0.36 7.61 -26.18
C LYS A 37 -0.70 7.91 -25.12
N SER A 38 -1.99 7.84 -25.44
CA SER A 38 -3.11 7.97 -24.51
C SER A 38 -4.36 7.22 -25.00
N THR A 39 -4.32 5.89 -25.01
CA THR A 39 -5.55 5.13 -25.28
C THR A 39 -6.39 5.03 -24.00
N VAL A 40 -7.48 5.81 -23.92
CA VAL A 40 -8.54 5.61 -22.93
C VAL A 40 -9.32 4.35 -23.35
N ALA A 41 -9.01 3.21 -22.77
CA ALA A 41 -9.79 2.00 -22.99
C ALA A 41 -11.10 2.11 -22.21
N GLY A 42 -12.24 2.13 -22.91
CA GLY A 42 -13.53 1.95 -22.28
C GLY A 42 -13.57 0.60 -21.57
N LEU A 43 -13.83 0.60 -20.27
CA LEU A 43 -13.95 -0.60 -19.46
C LEU A 43 -15.38 -1.15 -19.58
N PRO A 44 -15.56 -2.39 -20.05
CA PRO A 44 -16.84 -3.05 -19.92
C PRO A 44 -17.28 -3.07 -18.45
N PRO A 45 -18.58 -2.90 -18.14
CA PRO A 45 -19.06 -2.83 -16.75
C PRO A 45 -18.58 -3.97 -15.85
N VAL A 46 -18.49 -5.19 -16.41
CA VAL A 46 -17.99 -6.37 -15.68
C VAL A 46 -16.50 -6.24 -15.31
N VAL A 47 -15.70 -5.62 -16.16
CA VAL A 47 -14.27 -5.38 -15.92
C VAL A 47 -14.12 -4.25 -14.89
N ALA A 48 -14.87 -3.15 -15.03
CA ALA A 48 -14.88 -2.07 -14.04
C ALA A 48 -15.23 -2.59 -12.64
N ALA A 49 -16.27 -3.43 -12.52
CA ALA A 49 -16.64 -4.04 -11.25
C ALA A 49 -15.55 -4.95 -10.67
N ARG A 50 -14.78 -5.66 -11.51
CA ARG A 50 -13.63 -6.46 -11.07
C ARG A 50 -12.51 -5.55 -10.53
N VAL A 51 -12.14 -4.51 -11.27
CA VAL A 51 -11.10 -3.55 -10.86
C VAL A 51 -11.44 -2.89 -9.54
N LEU A 52 -12.68 -2.47 -9.32
CA LEU A 52 -13.10 -1.88 -8.05
C LEU A 52 -12.91 -2.85 -6.88
N ARG A 53 -13.20 -4.14 -7.06
CA ARG A 53 -12.94 -5.17 -6.02
C ARG A 53 -11.44 -5.38 -5.79
N GLU A 54 -10.62 -5.30 -6.83
CA GLU A 54 -9.16 -5.40 -6.71
C GLU A 54 -8.58 -4.19 -5.96
N ILE A 55 -9.07 -2.97 -6.23
CA ILE A 55 -8.71 -1.76 -5.49
C ILE A 55 -9.08 -1.90 -4.00
N ASP A 56 -10.30 -2.35 -3.70
CA ASP A 56 -10.73 -2.61 -2.32
C ASP A 56 -9.84 -3.65 -1.62
N ALA A 57 -9.43 -4.71 -2.33
CA ALA A 57 -8.51 -5.70 -1.79
C ALA A 57 -7.14 -5.08 -1.46
N LYS A 58 -6.57 -4.25 -2.34
CA LYS A 58 -5.31 -3.53 -2.10
C LYS A 58 -5.42 -2.56 -0.91
N ARG A 59 -6.54 -1.84 -0.77
CA ARG A 59 -6.80 -0.98 0.41
C ARG A 59 -6.81 -1.76 1.72
N ARG A 60 -7.34 -2.99 1.73
CA ARG A 60 -7.29 -3.85 2.92
C ARG A 60 -5.85 -4.24 3.30
N VAL A 61 -4.96 -4.42 2.33
CA VAL A 61 -3.53 -4.65 2.58
C VAL A 61 -2.91 -3.41 3.23
N ILE A 62 -3.14 -2.22 2.68
CA ILE A 62 -2.68 -0.94 3.27
C ILE A 62 -3.21 -0.76 4.69
N ALA A 63 -4.50 -1.01 4.93
CA ALA A 63 -5.08 -0.94 6.27
C ALA A 63 -4.45 -1.94 7.25
N THR A 64 -4.09 -3.14 6.78
CA THR A 64 -3.41 -4.14 7.59
C THR A 64 -1.99 -3.70 7.94
N TYR A 65 -1.27 -3.08 7.00
CA TYR A 65 0.03 -2.47 7.25
C TYR A 65 -0.05 -1.36 8.30
N ILE A 66 -1.01 -0.45 8.18
CA ILE A 66 -1.21 0.65 9.13
C ILE A 66 -1.43 0.11 10.55
N LYS A 67 -2.30 -0.90 10.71
CA LYS A 67 -2.54 -1.55 12.00
C LYS A 67 -1.28 -2.19 12.59
N ALA A 68 -0.41 -2.76 11.76
CA ALA A 68 0.85 -3.33 12.22
C ALA A 68 1.82 -2.25 12.73
N VAL A 69 1.88 -1.10 12.04
CA VAL A 69 2.66 0.07 12.47
C VAL A 69 2.13 0.62 13.80
N GLU A 70 0.82 0.85 13.90
CA GLU A 70 0.16 1.35 15.13
C GLU A 70 0.43 0.39 16.30
N ARG A 71 0.25 -0.92 16.09
CA ARG A 71 0.51 -1.92 17.13
C ARG A 71 1.97 -1.93 17.59
N MET A 72 2.91 -1.75 16.67
CA MET A 72 4.34 -1.65 16.98
C MET A 72 4.64 -0.43 17.87
N GLU A 73 4.04 0.73 17.56
CA GLU A 73 4.21 1.98 18.32
C GLU A 73 3.57 1.91 19.71
N GLU A 74 2.38 1.32 19.81
CA GLU A 74 1.69 1.04 21.08
C GLU A 74 2.54 0.16 22.00
N LEU A 75 3.09 -0.93 21.45
CA LEU A 75 3.92 -1.87 22.20
C LEU A 75 5.25 -1.26 22.61
N ALA A 76 5.86 -0.44 21.75
CA ALA A 76 7.05 0.34 22.14
C ALA A 76 6.74 1.22 23.35
N SER A 77 5.64 1.97 23.31
CA SER A 77 5.21 2.84 24.40
C SER A 77 4.88 2.06 25.68
N LEU A 78 4.29 0.87 25.56
CA LEU A 78 4.03 -0.03 26.69
C LEU A 78 5.35 -0.52 27.32
N CYS A 79 6.33 -0.94 26.50
CA CYS A 79 7.62 -1.40 26.99
C CYS A 79 8.34 -0.30 27.80
N GLU A 80 8.36 0.93 27.29
CA GLU A 80 9.01 2.06 28.00
C GLU A 80 8.34 2.35 29.34
N ARG A 81 7.00 2.30 29.41
CA ARG A 81 6.28 2.47 30.68
C ARG A 81 6.58 1.35 31.68
N LEU A 82 6.57 0.09 31.24
CA LEU A 82 6.85 -1.04 32.12
C LEU A 82 8.29 -1.01 32.64
N LYS A 83 9.26 -0.63 31.79
CA LYS A 83 10.66 -0.41 32.20
C LYS A 83 10.77 0.66 33.28
N ALA A 84 10.11 1.80 33.08
CA ALA A 84 10.10 2.88 34.07
C ALA A 84 9.47 2.47 35.41
N GLU A 85 8.50 1.54 35.38
CA GLU A 85 7.84 0.96 36.56
C GLU A 85 8.62 -0.23 37.17
N GLY A 86 9.75 -0.63 36.60
CA GLY A 86 10.52 -1.81 37.04
C GLY A 86 9.79 -3.13 36.83
N LYS A 87 8.83 -3.18 35.90
CA LYS A 87 8.03 -4.37 35.57
C LYS A 87 8.64 -5.15 34.42
N ASP A 88 8.30 -6.43 34.36
CA ASP A 88 8.71 -7.32 33.27
C ASP A 88 8.19 -6.83 31.91
N THR A 89 9.07 -6.85 30.91
CA THR A 89 8.79 -6.43 29.53
C THR A 89 8.85 -7.56 28.53
N PHE A 90 9.17 -8.79 28.96
CA PHE A 90 9.41 -9.91 28.05
C PHE A 90 8.26 -10.14 27.07
N MET A 91 7.02 -10.22 27.57
CA MET A 91 5.84 -10.46 26.73
C MET A 91 5.56 -9.30 25.76
N PRO A 92 5.47 -8.02 26.20
CA PRO A 92 5.34 -6.89 25.28
C PRO A 92 6.47 -6.75 24.25
N GLU A 93 7.71 -7.07 24.60
CA GLU A 93 8.84 -7.01 23.68
C GLU A 93 8.76 -8.10 22.60
N MET A 94 8.34 -9.31 22.97
CA MET A 94 8.07 -10.39 22.02
C MET A 94 6.92 -10.05 21.05
N ASP A 95 5.82 -9.50 21.57
CA ASP A 95 4.71 -9.00 20.76
C ASP A 95 5.17 -7.89 19.81
N ARG A 96 6.07 -7.01 20.29
CA ARG A 96 6.61 -5.91 19.48
C ARG A 96 7.45 -6.44 18.33
N ALA A 97 8.30 -7.43 18.59
CA ALA A 97 9.08 -8.09 17.54
C ALA A 97 8.18 -8.72 16.47
N THR A 98 7.07 -9.34 16.89
CA THR A 98 6.06 -9.88 15.97
C THR A 98 5.40 -8.78 15.13
N ALA A 99 5.06 -7.64 15.73
CA ALA A 99 4.49 -6.50 15.02
C ALA A 99 5.48 -5.88 14.00
N ILE A 100 6.77 -5.80 14.37
CA ILE A 100 7.85 -5.35 13.46
C ILE A 100 7.92 -6.27 12.24
N HIS A 101 8.03 -7.58 12.45
CA HIS A 101 8.11 -8.53 11.34
C HIS A 101 6.90 -8.46 10.41
N ARG A 102 5.69 -8.38 10.98
CA ARG A 102 4.46 -8.22 10.18
C ARG A 102 4.47 -6.93 9.37
N ARG A 103 4.95 -5.83 9.96
CA ARG A 103 5.07 -4.53 9.29
C ARG A 103 6.04 -4.60 8.12
N ASP A 104 7.18 -5.26 8.28
CA ASP A 104 8.22 -5.36 7.26
C ASP A 104 7.76 -6.19 6.05
N VAL A 105 7.17 -7.38 6.29
CA VAL A 105 6.61 -8.21 5.20
C VAL A 105 5.51 -7.49 4.42
N LEU A 106 4.66 -6.73 5.13
CA LEU A 106 3.63 -5.93 4.48
C LEU A 106 4.24 -4.75 3.72
N HIS A 107 5.33 -4.16 4.20
CA HIS A 107 6.03 -3.07 3.50
C HIS A 107 6.54 -3.53 2.13
N GLU A 108 7.19 -4.69 2.06
CA GLU A 108 7.65 -5.31 0.80
C GLU A 108 6.48 -5.56 -0.17
N THR A 109 5.33 -5.99 0.37
CA THR A 109 4.11 -6.15 -0.43
C THR A 109 3.64 -4.82 -1.01
N LEU A 110 3.70 -3.72 -0.23
CA LEU A 110 3.36 -2.39 -0.74
C LEU A 110 4.34 -1.91 -1.82
N GLN A 111 5.63 -2.22 -1.71
CA GLN A 111 6.63 -1.90 -2.73
C GLN A 111 6.28 -2.58 -4.06
N VAL A 112 5.96 -3.89 -4.05
CA VAL A 112 5.54 -4.60 -5.27
C VAL A 112 4.23 -4.03 -5.84
N LEU A 113 3.25 -3.73 -4.99
CA LEU A 113 1.98 -3.13 -5.42
C LEU A 113 2.13 -1.72 -6.00
N SER A 114 3.25 -1.05 -5.71
CA SER A 114 3.56 0.28 -6.22
C SER A 114 4.21 0.29 -7.60
N LEU A 115 4.74 -0.85 -8.07
CA LEU A 115 5.44 -0.96 -9.36
C LEU A 115 4.62 -0.49 -10.57
N PRO A 116 3.29 -0.73 -10.68
CA PRO A 116 2.49 -0.22 -11.80
C PRO A 116 2.44 1.31 -11.87
N TYR A 117 2.85 2.00 -10.81
CA TYR A 117 2.85 3.45 -10.68
C TYR A 117 4.26 4.04 -10.74
N ALA A 118 5.29 3.26 -11.10
CA ALA A 118 6.69 3.69 -11.05
C ALA A 118 6.97 4.93 -11.92
N ASP A 119 6.23 5.11 -13.01
CA ASP A 119 6.36 6.27 -13.90
C ASP A 119 5.52 7.47 -13.47
N ARG A 120 4.71 7.35 -12.40
CA ARG A 120 3.87 8.45 -11.92
C ARG A 120 4.66 9.45 -11.07
N PRO A 121 4.38 10.76 -11.18
CA PRO A 121 4.98 11.77 -10.32
C PRO A 121 4.82 11.44 -8.83
N GLY A 122 5.90 11.62 -8.08
CA GLY A 122 5.94 11.33 -6.65
C GLY A 122 6.30 9.89 -6.29
N TYR A 123 6.40 8.98 -7.27
CA TYR A 123 7.09 7.71 -7.05
C TYR A 123 8.57 7.96 -6.69
N ARG A 124 9.09 7.19 -5.73
CA ARG A 124 10.50 7.25 -5.31
C ARG A 124 11.17 5.93 -5.62
N GLU A 125 12.37 5.98 -6.21
CA GLU A 125 13.14 4.77 -6.56
C GLU A 125 13.47 3.90 -5.34
N GLU A 126 13.55 4.47 -4.14
CA GLU A 126 13.71 3.70 -2.90
C GLU A 126 12.52 2.79 -2.56
N TRP A 127 11.35 3.01 -3.18
CA TRP A 127 10.18 2.14 -3.04
C TRP A 127 10.21 0.95 -4.01
N ARG A 128 11.17 0.90 -4.93
CA ARG A 128 11.39 -0.26 -5.78
C ARG A 128 11.98 -1.40 -4.91
N PRO A 129 11.42 -2.62 -4.97
CA PRO A 129 11.97 -3.78 -4.26
C PRO A 129 13.42 -4.11 -4.66
#